data_AF-A0A7X8S2S7-F1
#
_entry.id   AF-A0A7X8S2S7-F1
#
_cell.length_a   1.000
_cell.length_b   1.000
_cell.length_c   1.000
_cell.angle_alpha   90.00
_cell.angle_beta   90.00
_cell.angle_gamma   90.00
#
_symmetry.space_group_name_H-M   'P 1'
#
loop_
_entity.id
_entity.type
_entity.pdbx_description
1 polymer ?
#
loop_
_entity_poly.entity_id
_entity_poly.type
_entity_poly.pdbx_seq_one_letter_code
_entity_poly.pdbx_strand_id
1 'polypeptide(L)' 'MSLLHWAAAGAAGYAIWHAVRRKEEEHAPAAFAEGEDTSKNFARVRSAGAEGMRSDPKRWDKIDQASDESFPASDPPANY' A
#
# COMPACT_ATOMS: atom_id res chain seq x y z
N MET A 1 17.29 39.25 -21.36
CA MET A 1 16.82 39.00 -19.99
C MET A 1 15.76 37.89 -19.86
N SER A 2 15.02 37.47 -20.89
CA SER A 2 13.93 36.49 -20.72
C SER A 2 14.38 35.02 -20.54
N LEU A 3 15.53 34.61 -21.10
CA LEU A 3 16.02 33.22 -21.02
C LEU A 3 16.29 32.75 -19.57
N LEU A 4 16.92 33.60 -18.75
CA LEU A 4 17.18 33.30 -17.33
C LEU A 4 15.88 33.16 -16.52
N HIS A 5 14.84 33.94 -16.85
CA HIS A 5 13.54 33.85 -16.19
C HIS A 5 12.81 32.55 -16.53
N TRP A 6 12.85 32.12 -17.79
CA TRP A 6 12.28 30.82 -18.19
C TRP A 6 13.04 29.63 -17.59
N ALA A 7 14.36 29.72 -17.49
CA ALA A 7 15.18 28.71 -16.82
C ALA A 7 14.83 28.60 -15.32
N ALA A 8 14.68 29.73 -14.63
CA ALA A 8 14.27 29.76 -13.22
C ALA A 8 12.85 29.19 -13.03
N ALA A 9 11.90 29.54 -13.90
CA ALA A 9 10.55 28.99 -13.87
C ALA A 9 10.52 27.47 -14.10
N GLY A 10 11.32 26.97 -15.05
CA GLY A 10 11.45 25.53 -15.30
C GLY A 10 12.05 24.76 -14.13
N ALA A 11 13.11 25.31 -13.51
CA ALA A 11 13.74 24.71 -12.33
C ALA A 11 12.79 24.67 -11.12
N ALA A 12 12.04 25.75 -10.88
CA ALA A 12 11.03 25.81 -9.84
C ALA A 12 9.91 24.79 -10.09
N GLY A 13 9.41 24.69 -11.32
CA GLY A 13 8.41 23.70 -11.71
C GLY A 13 8.89 22.26 -11.52
N TYR A 14 10.13 21.96 -11.92
CA TYR A 14 10.73 20.63 -11.72
C TYR A 14 10.88 20.29 -10.24
N ALA A 15 11.34 21.24 -9.41
CA ALA A 15 11.49 21.02 -7.98
C ALA A 15 10.14 20.72 -7.29
N ILE A 16 9.08 21.45 -7.66
CA ILE A 16 7.72 21.20 -7.17
C ILE A 16 7.23 19.82 -7.62
N TRP A 17 7.34 19.50 -8.92
CA TRP A 17 6.94 18.20 -9.46
C TRP A 17 7.67 17.04 -8.76
N HIS A 18 8.98 17.16 -8.60
CA HIS A 18 9.80 16.12 -7.97
C HIS A 18 9.45 15.93 -6.48
N ALA A 19 9.14 17.02 -5.76
CA ALA A 19 8.70 16.95 -4.37
C ALA A 19 7.31 16.30 -4.24
N VAL A 20 6.38 16.58 -5.16
CA VAL A 20 5.05 15.95 -5.17
C VAL A 20 5.15 14.47 -5.54
N ARG A 21 5.95 14.12 -6.54
CA ARG A 21 6.10 12.74 -7.02
C ARG A 21 6.71 11.80 -5.97
N ARG A 22 7.64 12.30 -5.13
CA ARG A 22 8.17 11.53 -4.00
C ARG A 22 7.07 11.10 -3.01
N LYS A 23 6.07 11.95 -2.78
CA LYS A 23 4.93 11.59 -1.91
C LYS A 23 4.03 10.52 -2.53
N GLU A 24 3.87 10.52 -3.85
CA GLU A 24 3.13 9.47 -4.55
C GLU A 24 3.80 8.11 -4.45
N GLU A 25 5.13 8.06 -4.53
CA GLU A 25 5.91 6.82 -4.39
C GLU A 25 5.87 6.25 -2.96
N GLU A 26 5.62 7.09 -1.95
CA GLU A 26 5.47 6.69 -0.54
C GLU A 26 4.07 6.14 -0.19
N HIS A 27 3.09 6.22 -1.09
CA HIS A 27 1.77 5.65 -0.82
C HIS A 27 1.82 4.13 -0.88
N ALA A 28 1.97 3.50 0.28
CA ALA A 28 1.69 2.08 0.44
C ALA A 28 0.28 1.76 -0.13
N PRO A 29 0.02 0.54 -0.60
CA PRO A 29 -1.30 0.17 -1.12
C PRO A 29 -2.35 0.13 0.00
N ALA A 30 -3.59 0.54 -0.32
CA ALA A 30 -4.63 0.86 0.67
C ALA A 30 -5.00 -0.28 1.65
N ALA A 31 -4.79 -1.54 1.26
CA ALA A 31 -5.17 -2.71 2.05
C ALA A 31 -4.03 -3.29 2.89
N PHE A 32 -2.77 -2.89 2.65
CA PHE A 32 -1.59 -3.62 3.12
C PHE A 32 -0.91 -2.89 4.27
N ALA A 33 -0.45 -3.66 5.24
CA ALA A 33 0.43 -3.17 6.28
C ALA A 33 1.75 -2.64 5.69
N GLU A 34 2.47 -1.87 6.49
CA GLU A 34 3.80 -1.42 6.11
C GLU A 34 4.75 -2.64 6.02
N GLY A 35 5.46 -2.80 4.91
CA GLY A 35 6.38 -3.94 4.68
C GLY A 35 5.76 -5.16 3.99
N GLU A 36 4.44 -5.17 3.75
CA GLU A 36 3.76 -6.15 2.89
C GLU A 36 4.08 -5.88 1.40
N ASP A 37 5.22 -6.41 0.93
CA ASP A 37 5.66 -6.26 -0.47
C ASP A 37 4.82 -7.11 -1.43
N THR A 38 3.76 -6.50 -1.96
CA THR A 38 2.95 -7.10 -3.02
C THR A 38 3.37 -6.68 -4.42
N SER A 39 4.43 -5.87 -4.58
CA SER A 39 4.87 -5.41 -5.90
C SER A 39 5.30 -6.55 -6.83
N LYS A 40 5.72 -7.68 -6.25
CA LYS A 40 6.14 -8.89 -6.97
C LYS A 40 5.01 -9.90 -7.20
N ASN A 41 3.86 -9.73 -6.54
CA ASN A 41 2.73 -10.66 -6.62
C ASN A 41 1.67 -10.11 -7.59
N PHE A 42 1.48 -10.79 -8.72
CA PHE A 42 0.46 -10.40 -9.72
C PHE A 42 -0.94 -10.27 -9.10
N ALA A 43 -1.29 -11.15 -8.16
CA ALA A 43 -2.59 -11.18 -7.53
C ALA A 43 -2.75 -10.14 -6.41
N ARG A 44 -1.66 -9.47 -6.00
CA ARG A 44 -1.65 -8.50 -4.89
C ARG A 44 -2.39 -9.03 -3.65
N VAL A 45 -2.03 -10.24 -3.23
CA VAL A 45 -2.59 -10.88 -2.02
C VAL A 45 -1.65 -10.59 -0.85
N ARG A 46 -2.20 -10.17 0.29
CA ARG A 46 -1.47 -9.97 1.56
C ARG A 46 -1.42 -11.24 2.40
N SER A 47 -0.57 -11.28 3.43
CA SER A 47 -0.72 -12.29 4.47
C SER A 47 -2.06 -12.12 5.20
N ALA A 48 -2.62 -13.25 5.64
CA ALA A 48 -3.81 -13.27 6.49
C ALA A 48 -3.48 -12.71 7.89
N GLY A 49 -4.50 -12.20 8.58
CA GLY A 49 -4.38 -11.58 9.89
C GLY A 49 -4.42 -10.05 9.86
N ALA A 50 -4.73 -9.46 11.01
CA ALA A 50 -4.80 -8.01 11.18
C ALA A 50 -3.43 -7.34 10.95
N GLU A 51 -2.34 -8.04 11.22
CA GLU A 51 -0.96 -7.61 11.00
C GLU A 51 -0.60 -7.42 9.52
N GLY A 52 -1.28 -8.12 8.61
CA GLY A 52 -1.12 -7.92 7.17
C GLY A 52 -1.96 -6.74 6.63
N MET A 53 -2.88 -6.21 7.45
CA MET A 53 -3.79 -5.13 7.06
C MET A 53 -3.18 -3.76 7.35
N ARG A 54 -3.51 -2.77 6.50
CA ARG A 54 -3.24 -1.37 6.83
C ARG A 54 -4.03 -0.91 8.07
N SER A 55 -5.28 -1.32 8.13
CA SER A 55 -6.19 -0.93 9.19
C SER A 55 -5.84 -1.64 10.48
N ASP A 56 -6.04 -0.95 11.60
CA ASP A 56 -5.92 -1.51 12.95
C ASP A 56 -7.33 -1.80 13.51
N PRO A 57 -7.90 -2.99 13.24
CA PRO A 57 -9.24 -3.32 13.69
C PRO A 57 -9.28 -3.47 15.22
N LYS A 58 -10.16 -2.70 15.88
CA LYS A 58 -10.34 -2.75 17.35
C LYS A 58 -10.80 -4.12 17.87
N ARG A 59 -11.39 -4.94 17.00
CA ARG A 59 -11.86 -6.28 17.31
C ARG A 59 -11.41 -7.19 16.17
N TRP A 60 -10.76 -8.27 16.55
CA TRP A 60 -10.36 -9.36 15.67
C TRP A 60 -10.47 -10.65 16.47
N ASP A 61 -11.41 -11.51 16.11
CA ASP A 61 -11.60 -12.78 16.79
C ASP A 61 -11.25 -13.98 15.91
N LYS A 62 -11.41 -15.18 16.45
CA LYS A 62 -10.99 -16.41 15.77
C LYS A 62 -11.81 -16.68 14.51
N ILE A 63 -13.05 -16.18 14.44
CA ILE A 63 -13.89 -16.34 13.26
C ILE A 63 -13.38 -15.41 12.16
N ASP A 64 -13.02 -14.16 12.51
CA ASP A 64 -12.41 -13.20 11.59
C ASP A 64 -11.11 -13.77 11.00
N GLN A 65 -10.21 -14.29 11.86
CA GLN A 65 -8.95 -14.91 11.45
C GLN A 65 -9.19 -16.08 10.50
N ALA A 66 -10.05 -17.03 10.90
CA ALA A 66 -10.34 -18.23 10.12
C ALA A 66 -10.99 -17.89 8.77
N SER A 67 -11.81 -16.84 8.72
CA SER A 67 -12.38 -16.33 7.49
C SER A 67 -11.30 -15.70 6.60
N ASP A 68 -10.37 -14.90 7.14
CA ASP A 68 -9.30 -14.26 6.35
C ASP A 68 -8.32 -15.31 5.79
N GLU A 69 -7.96 -16.32 6.58
CA GLU A 69 -7.08 -17.44 6.19
C GLU A 69 -7.67 -18.36 5.11
N SER A 70 -8.99 -18.41 5.00
CA SER A 70 -9.65 -19.21 3.96
C SER A 70 -9.41 -18.68 2.55
N PHE A 71 -9.00 -17.42 2.39
CA PHE A 71 -8.72 -16.82 1.08
C PHE A 71 -7.24 -16.96 0.69
N PRO A 72 -6.94 -17.20 -0.60
CA PRO A 72 -7.86 -17.29 -1.75
C PRO A 72 -8.46 -18.69 -1.99
N ALA A 73 -8.06 -19.70 -1.22
CA ALA A 73 -8.37 -21.12 -1.48
C ALA A 73 -9.86 -21.50 -1.33
N SER A 74 -10.65 -20.69 -0.63
CA SER A 74 -12.07 -20.92 -0.30
C SER A 74 -12.36 -22.20 0.49
N ASP A 75 -11.34 -22.78 1.14
CA ASP A 75 -11.53 -23.95 1.99
C ASP A 75 -12.09 -23.53 3.36
N PRO A 76 -13.12 -24.23 3.89
CA PRO A 76 -13.62 -23.94 5.22
C PRO A 76 -12.53 -24.21 6.27
N PRO A 77 -12.45 -23.38 7.33
CA PRO A 77 -11.42 -23.54 8.35
C PRO A 77 -11.55 -24.88 9.08
N ALA A 78 -10.54 -25.74 8.92
CA ALA A 78 -10.49 -27.05 9.56
C ALA A 78 -9.76 -26.99 10.91
N ASN A 79 -10.42 -26.43 11.92
CA ASN A 79 -9.93 -26.41 13.30
C ASN A 79 -10.71 -27.43 14.14
N TYR A 80 -10.30 -28.71 14.08
CA TYR A 80 -10.88 -29.82 14.86
C TYR A 80 -10.07 -30.10 16.14
#